data_AF-A0A397Q333-F1
#
_entry.id   AF-A0A397Q333-F1
#
_cell.length_a   1.000
_cell.length_b   1.000
_cell.length_c   1.000
_cell.angle_alpha   90.00
_cell.angle_beta   90.00
_cell.angle_gamma   90.00
#
_symmetry.space_group_name_H-M   'P 1'
#
loop_
_entity.id
_entity.type
_entity.pdbx_description
1 polymer ?
#
loop_
_entity_poly.entity_id
_entity_poly.type
_entity_poly.pdbx_seq_one_letter_code
_entity_poly.pdbx_strand_id
1 'polypeptide(L)'
;MAGLKDFDLDKLDDEQIANLLENYRKAGKTEEPKYTEILAEHARRQGKGLSFEKSLAAIRDAASRGQFLSYKQLAEASGLKWSFAVRHAMPSHLWNLLEYSYRNGLPLLSAIVVNQKNVDTGDMEPETLRGFIAGARDLGIAVTDERQFLKEQQEEVFRRAKEGTLNV
;
A
#
# COMPACT_ATOMS: atom_id res chain seq x y z
N MET A 1 -13.67 -0.63 -29.79
CA MET A 1 -13.15 -0.68 -28.41
C MET A 1 -13.63 0.58 -27.71
N ALA A 2 -14.56 0.45 -26.75
CA ALA A 2 -15.08 1.61 -26.02
C ALA A 2 -14.03 2.04 -24.99
N GLY A 3 -13.39 3.19 -25.20
CA GLY A 3 -12.55 3.83 -24.19
C GLY A 3 -13.42 4.13 -22.97
N LEU A 4 -13.03 3.64 -21.80
CA LEU A 4 -13.58 4.14 -20.55
C LEU A 4 -13.28 5.64 -20.52
N LYS A 5 -14.34 6.45 -20.49
CA LYS A 5 -14.29 7.92 -20.61
C LYS A 5 -13.32 8.52 -19.59
N ASP A 6 -12.76 9.68 -19.90
CA ASP A 6 -12.24 10.58 -18.87
C ASP A 6 -13.39 10.94 -17.92
N PHE A 7 -13.49 10.23 -16.80
CA PHE A 7 -14.39 10.58 -15.71
C PHE A 7 -13.65 11.52 -14.77
N ASP A 8 -14.31 12.62 -14.43
CA ASP A 8 -13.88 13.55 -13.40
C ASP A 8 -14.15 12.91 -12.03
N LEU A 9 -13.10 12.42 -11.37
CA LEU A 9 -13.24 11.66 -10.12
C LEU A 9 -13.92 12.49 -9.01
N ASP A 10 -13.77 13.81 -9.03
CA ASP A 10 -14.38 14.71 -8.05
C ASP A 10 -15.92 14.75 -8.12
N LYS A 11 -16.50 14.31 -9.25
CA LYS A 11 -17.95 14.26 -9.46
C LYS A 11 -18.59 12.92 -9.13
N LEU A 12 -17.77 11.90 -8.89
CA LEU A 12 -18.26 10.58 -8.52
C LEU A 12 -18.51 10.53 -7.02
N ASP A 13 -19.44 9.69 -6.57
CA ASP A 13 -19.56 9.33 -5.15
C ASP A 13 -18.65 8.14 -4.79
N ASP A 14 -18.59 7.80 -3.50
CA ASP A 14 -17.74 6.72 -2.99
C ASP A 14 -18.09 5.35 -3.58
N GLU A 15 -19.38 5.08 -3.78
CA GLU A 15 -19.87 3.82 -4.34
C GLU A 15 -19.50 3.70 -5.82
N GLN A 16 -19.61 4.80 -6.58
CA GLN A 16 -19.20 4.87 -7.97
C GLN A 16 -17.69 4.66 -8.14
N ILE A 17 -16.88 5.22 -7.26
CA ILE A 17 -15.42 5.01 -7.28
C ILE A 17 -15.07 3.56 -6.92
N ALA A 18 -15.70 2.97 -5.90
CA ALA A 18 -15.50 1.57 -5.56
C ALA A 18 -15.91 0.63 -6.71
N ASN A 19 -17.05 0.92 -7.35
CA ASN A 19 -17.53 0.18 -8.51
C ASN A 19 -16.59 0.33 -9.71
N LEU A 20 -15.98 1.50 -9.92
CA LEU A 20 -14.96 1.68 -10.95
C LEU A 20 -13.74 0.80 -10.70
N LEU A 21 -13.22 0.76 -9.47
CA LEU A 21 -12.10 -0.14 -9.14
C LEU A 21 -12.45 -1.60 -9.45
N GLU A 22 -13.61 -2.07 -9.00
CA GLU A 22 -14.08 -3.43 -9.27
C GLU A 22 -14.24 -3.72 -10.76
N ASN A 23 -14.74 -2.76 -11.55
CA ASN A 23 -14.88 -2.91 -12.99
C ASN A 23 -13.52 -3.00 -13.70
N TYR A 24 -12.55 -2.18 -13.29
CA TYR A 24 -11.18 -2.27 -13.82
C TYR A 24 -10.50 -3.60 -13.44
N ARG A 25 -10.70 -4.08 -12.20
CA ARG A 25 -10.23 -5.39 -11.74
C ARG A 25 -10.83 -6.52 -12.58
N LYS A 26 -12.17 -6.56 -12.74
CA LYS A 26 -12.87 -7.57 -13.54
C LYS A 26 -12.48 -7.55 -15.01
N ALA A 27 -12.17 -6.37 -15.54
CA ALA A 27 -11.75 -6.20 -16.92
C ALA A 27 -10.25 -6.49 -17.14
N GLY A 28 -9.47 -6.78 -16.09
CA GLY A 28 -8.03 -6.97 -16.18
C GLY A 28 -7.25 -5.70 -16.59
N LYS A 29 -7.85 -4.53 -16.40
CA LYS A 29 -7.33 -3.21 -16.82
C LYS A 29 -6.56 -2.49 -15.71
N THR A 30 -6.11 -3.23 -14.72
CA THR A 30 -5.45 -2.70 -13.51
C THR A 30 -4.09 -2.06 -13.78
N GLU A 31 -3.53 -2.26 -14.97
CA GLU A 31 -2.25 -1.66 -15.41
C GLU A 31 -2.45 -0.29 -16.11
N GLU A 32 -3.70 0.14 -16.33
CA GLU A 32 -3.97 1.46 -16.93
C GLU A 32 -3.65 2.57 -15.91
N PRO A 33 -2.97 3.68 -16.30
CA PRO A 33 -2.66 4.79 -15.37
C PRO A 33 -3.90 5.32 -14.62
N LYS A 34 -5.06 5.27 -15.28
CA LYS A 34 -6.35 5.66 -14.71
C LYS A 34 -6.76 4.81 -13.51
N TYR A 35 -6.40 3.53 -13.49
CA TYR A 35 -6.63 2.65 -12.34
C TYR A 35 -5.93 3.18 -11.10
N THR A 36 -4.67 3.60 -11.25
CA THR A 36 -3.86 4.18 -10.17
C THR A 36 -4.46 5.48 -9.65
N GLU A 37 -4.96 6.35 -10.54
CA GLU A 37 -5.68 7.57 -10.14
C GLU A 37 -6.95 7.25 -9.34
N ILE A 38 -7.76 6.30 -9.81
CA ILE A 38 -8.99 5.87 -9.13
C ILE A 38 -8.65 5.26 -7.77
N LEU A 39 -7.58 4.44 -7.69
CA LEU A 39 -7.14 3.81 -6.44
C LEU A 39 -6.68 4.86 -5.42
N ALA A 40 -5.92 5.87 -5.86
CA ALA A 40 -5.48 6.97 -5.02
C ALA A 40 -6.66 7.78 -4.49
N GLU A 41 -7.65 8.08 -5.34
CA GLU A 41 -8.84 8.83 -4.91
C GLU A 41 -9.73 8.01 -3.97
N HIS A 42 -9.96 6.73 -4.27
CA HIS A 42 -10.68 5.83 -3.38
C HIS A 42 -10.01 5.76 -2.01
N ALA A 43 -8.69 5.62 -1.98
CA ALA A 43 -7.91 5.62 -0.74
C ALA A 43 -8.03 6.95 0.01
N ARG A 44 -8.05 8.09 -0.69
CA ARG A 44 -8.25 9.42 -0.09
C ARG A 44 -9.60 9.54 0.62
N ARG A 45 -10.68 9.03 0.02
CA ARG A 45 -12.05 9.12 0.58
C ARG A 45 -12.31 8.10 1.68
N GLN A 46 -11.85 6.88 1.48
CA GLN A 46 -12.08 5.77 2.42
C GLN A 46 -11.07 5.72 3.57
N GLY A 47 -9.93 6.41 3.46
CA GLY A 47 -8.83 6.35 4.43
C GLY A 47 -9.15 6.90 5.82
N LYS A 48 -10.35 7.48 6.05
CA LYS A 48 -10.72 8.15 7.30
C LYS A 48 -9.64 9.14 7.78
N GLY A 49 -8.97 9.79 6.82
CA GLY A 49 -7.85 10.71 7.01
C GLY A 49 -6.44 10.15 6.78
N LEU A 50 -6.27 8.83 6.59
CA LEU A 50 -5.00 8.25 6.16
C LEU A 50 -4.74 8.65 4.71
N SER A 51 -3.64 9.35 4.47
CA SER A 51 -3.28 9.86 3.14
C SER A 51 -2.32 8.90 2.47
N PHE A 52 -2.71 8.43 1.28
CA PHE A 52 -1.91 7.54 0.48
C PHE A 52 -0.57 8.17 0.08
N GLU A 53 -0.61 9.38 -0.48
CA GLU A 53 0.58 10.16 -0.85
C GLU A 53 1.53 10.38 0.33
N LYS A 54 1.01 10.80 1.49
CA LYS A 54 1.85 11.01 2.68
C LYS A 54 2.45 9.70 3.21
N SER A 55 1.72 8.60 3.07
CA SER A 55 2.21 7.27 3.43
C SER A 55 3.35 6.83 2.51
N LEU A 56 3.21 7.01 1.20
CA LEU A 56 4.27 6.73 0.22
C LEU A 56 5.51 7.57 0.50
N ALA A 57 5.33 8.87 0.73
CA ALA A 57 6.42 9.78 1.07
C ALA A 57 7.14 9.36 2.36
N ALA A 58 6.40 9.00 3.42
CA ALA A 58 6.98 8.53 4.67
C ALA A 58 7.73 7.19 4.50
N ILE A 59 7.17 6.26 3.72
CA ILE A 59 7.81 4.97 3.41
C ILE A 59 9.10 5.19 2.65
N ARG A 60 9.10 6.03 1.60
CA ARG A 60 10.29 6.36 0.80
C ARG A 60 11.39 6.97 1.67
N ASP A 61 11.00 7.93 2.51
CA ASP A 61 11.89 8.63 3.42
C ASP A 61 12.52 7.67 4.45
N ALA A 62 11.71 6.82 5.10
CA ALA A 62 12.21 5.78 6.01
C ALA A 62 13.09 4.74 5.31
N ALA A 63 12.68 4.30 4.11
CA ALA A 63 13.42 3.33 3.32
C ALA A 63 14.81 3.85 2.90
N SER A 64 14.90 5.14 2.54
CA SER A 64 16.17 5.78 2.18
C SER A 64 17.18 5.77 3.35
N ARG A 65 16.67 5.80 4.58
CA ARG A 65 17.46 5.68 5.82
C ARG A 65 17.66 4.23 6.27
N GLY A 66 17.10 3.25 5.57
CA GLY A 66 17.10 1.84 5.98
C GLY A 66 16.36 1.60 7.29
N GLN A 67 15.27 2.34 7.53
CA GLN A 67 14.48 2.27 8.75
C GLN A 67 13.09 1.69 8.46
N PHE A 68 12.59 0.90 9.41
CA PHE A 68 11.20 0.44 9.41
C PHE A 68 10.27 1.52 9.98
N LEU A 69 8.99 1.41 9.67
CA LEU A 69 7.93 2.28 10.19
C LEU A 69 6.94 1.48 11.01
N SER A 70 6.43 2.08 12.08
CA SER A 70 5.25 1.56 12.75
C SER A 70 3.95 2.01 12.06
N TYR A 71 2.87 1.26 12.26
CA TYR A 71 1.53 1.72 11.87
C TYR A 71 1.18 3.09 12.45
N LYS A 72 1.68 3.38 13.66
CA LYS A 72 1.48 4.68 14.31
C LYS A 72 2.23 5.78 13.57
N GLN A 73 3.50 5.57 13.22
CA GLN A 73 4.29 6.54 12.45
C GLN A 73 3.67 6.78 11.07
N LEU A 74 3.12 5.74 10.43
CA LEU A 74 2.41 5.88 9.16
C LEU A 74 1.14 6.73 9.29
N ALA A 75 0.39 6.57 10.38
CA ALA A 75 -0.76 7.42 10.68
C ALA A 75 -0.36 8.87 10.99
N GLU A 76 0.70 9.07 11.77
CA GLU A 76 1.23 10.39 12.12
C GLU A 76 1.75 11.14 10.90
N ALA A 77 2.37 10.44 9.94
CA ALA A 77 2.74 11.02 8.64
C ALA A 77 1.52 11.55 7.88
N SER A 78 0.35 10.93 8.06
CA SER A 78 -0.92 11.43 7.51
C SER A 78 -1.52 12.60 8.31
N GLY A 79 -0.91 13.00 9.43
CA GLY A 79 -1.42 14.02 10.34
C GLY A 79 -2.46 13.50 11.34
N LEU A 80 -2.59 12.18 11.48
CA LEU A 80 -3.58 11.56 12.34
C LEU A 80 -2.97 11.10 13.67
N LYS A 81 -3.72 11.31 14.75
CA LYS A 81 -3.43 10.66 16.03
C LYS A 81 -3.91 9.22 16.00
N TRP A 82 -3.11 8.33 16.57
CA TRP A 82 -3.50 6.92 16.74
C TRP A 82 -4.79 6.82 17.54
N SER A 83 -5.83 6.22 16.94
CA SER A 83 -7.15 6.08 17.53
C SER A 83 -7.80 4.77 17.07
N PHE A 84 -8.92 4.41 17.68
CA PHE A 84 -9.69 3.24 17.29
C PHE A 84 -10.08 3.27 15.80
N ALA A 85 -10.58 4.41 15.30
CA ALA A 85 -10.96 4.57 13.91
C ALA A 85 -9.79 4.36 12.94
N VAL A 86 -8.61 4.91 13.28
CA VAL A 86 -7.38 4.75 12.47
C VAL A 86 -6.89 3.32 12.48
N ARG A 87 -6.90 2.66 13.64
CA ARG A 87 -6.54 1.24 13.77
C ARG A 87 -7.43 0.35 12.89
N HIS A 88 -8.73 0.64 12.83
CA HIS A 88 -9.67 -0.10 11.98
C HIS A 88 -9.49 0.20 10.49
N ALA A 89 -9.04 1.40 10.10
CA ALA A 89 -8.78 1.74 8.70
C ALA A 89 -7.42 1.23 8.18
N MET A 90 -6.44 1.03 9.07
CA MET A 90 -5.07 0.66 8.70
C MET A 90 -4.96 -0.63 7.85
N PRO A 91 -5.68 -1.74 8.12
CA PRO A 91 -5.59 -2.93 7.27
C PRO A 91 -5.96 -2.67 5.81
N SER A 92 -7.05 -1.94 5.56
CA SER A 92 -7.46 -1.58 4.18
C SER A 92 -6.45 -0.64 3.53
N HIS A 93 -5.85 0.26 4.31
CA HIS A 93 -4.80 1.16 3.82
C HIS A 93 -3.53 0.41 3.41
N LEU A 94 -3.09 -0.56 4.22
CA LEU A 94 -1.94 -1.41 3.91
C LEU A 94 -2.21 -2.31 2.70
N TRP A 95 -3.44 -2.80 2.54
CA TRP A 95 -3.85 -3.53 1.34
C TRP A 95 -3.71 -2.67 0.08
N ASN A 96 -4.21 -1.43 0.10
CA ASN A 96 -4.09 -0.51 -1.03
C ASN A 96 -2.61 -0.20 -1.36
N LEU A 97 -1.74 -0.08 -0.35
CA LEU A 97 -0.30 0.11 -0.55
C LEU A 97 0.34 -1.11 -1.21
N LEU A 98 -0.03 -2.30 -0.77
CA LEU A 98 0.46 -3.56 -1.32
C LEU A 98 0.02 -3.73 -2.79
N GLU A 99 -1.25 -3.48 -3.09
CA GLU A 99 -1.78 -3.49 -4.46
C GLU A 99 -1.09 -2.45 -5.34
N TYR A 100 -1.00 -1.20 -4.89
CA TYR A 100 -0.30 -0.14 -5.62
C TYR A 100 1.15 -0.52 -5.92
N SER A 101 1.87 -1.08 -4.94
CA SER A 101 3.26 -1.48 -5.10
C SER A 101 3.43 -2.48 -6.23
N TYR A 102 2.63 -3.55 -6.20
CA TYR A 102 2.67 -4.61 -7.19
C TYR A 102 2.36 -4.11 -8.60
N ARG A 103 1.30 -3.29 -8.74
CA ARG A 103 0.88 -2.74 -10.04
C ARG A 103 1.89 -1.78 -10.65
N ASN A 104 2.73 -1.14 -9.83
CA ASN A 104 3.78 -0.25 -10.31
C ASN A 104 5.16 -0.95 -10.44
N GLY A 105 5.19 -2.28 -10.35
CA GLY A 105 6.44 -3.06 -10.41
C GLY A 105 7.42 -2.73 -9.28
N LEU A 106 6.90 -2.22 -8.17
CA LEU A 106 7.65 -1.89 -6.96
C LEU A 106 7.70 -3.08 -6.01
N PRO A 107 8.72 -3.20 -5.16
CA PRO A 107 8.64 -4.09 -4.02
C PRO A 107 7.47 -3.70 -3.12
N LEU A 108 6.90 -4.68 -2.42
CA LEU A 108 5.73 -4.48 -1.58
C LEU A 108 6.06 -3.50 -0.44
N LEU A 109 5.65 -2.25 -0.59
CA LEU A 109 6.03 -1.14 0.29
C LEU A 109 5.61 -1.35 1.75
N SER A 110 4.51 -2.07 1.97
CA SER A 110 4.04 -2.43 3.31
C SER A 110 4.95 -3.42 4.05
N ALA A 111 5.93 -4.04 3.37
CA ALA A 111 6.89 -4.95 3.99
C ALA A 111 7.75 -4.28 5.07
N ILE A 112 7.97 -2.96 4.98
CA ILE A 112 8.73 -2.20 5.99
C ILE A 112 7.85 -1.53 7.05
N VAL A 113 6.52 -1.75 6.98
CA VAL A 113 5.57 -1.22 7.96
C VAL A 113 5.17 -2.33 8.93
N VAL A 114 5.61 -2.22 10.18
CA VAL A 114 5.53 -3.27 11.20
C VAL A 114 4.88 -2.76 12.49
N ASN A 115 4.73 -3.65 13.47
CA ASN A 115 4.31 -3.23 14.80
C ASN A 115 5.40 -2.37 15.47
N GLN A 116 5.00 -1.40 16.30
CA GLN A 116 5.91 -0.49 16.99
C GLN A 116 7.04 -1.21 17.76
N LYS A 117 6.73 -2.36 18.38
CA LYS A 117 7.73 -3.15 19.13
C LYS A 117 8.76 -3.85 18.25
N ASN A 118 8.53 -3.93 16.94
CA ASN A 118 9.38 -4.61 15.97
C ASN A 118 10.03 -3.61 14.98
N VAL A 119 9.93 -2.30 15.21
CA VAL A 119 10.55 -1.28 14.33
C VAL A 119 12.06 -1.44 14.25
N ASP A 120 12.70 -1.96 15.29
CA ASP A 120 14.15 -2.18 15.29
C ASP A 120 14.56 -3.44 14.50
N THR A 121 13.68 -4.44 14.39
CA THR A 121 14.00 -5.73 13.75
C THR A 121 13.36 -5.90 12.37
N GLY A 122 12.28 -5.17 12.08
CA GLY A 122 11.47 -5.38 10.88
C GLY A 122 10.60 -6.64 10.92
N ASP A 123 10.53 -7.34 12.06
CA ASP A 123 9.76 -8.57 12.13
C ASP A 123 8.25 -8.31 12.07
N MET A 124 7.54 -9.15 11.34
CA MET A 124 6.09 -9.27 11.45
C MET A 124 5.75 -10.42 12.39
N GLU A 125 4.84 -10.17 13.34
CA GLU A 125 4.27 -11.26 14.15
C GLU A 125 3.51 -12.24 13.26
N PRO A 126 3.32 -13.51 13.69
CA PRO A 126 2.71 -14.52 12.85
C PRO A 126 1.38 -14.12 12.20
N GLU A 127 0.53 -13.35 12.90
CA GLU A 127 -0.75 -12.90 12.33
C GLU A 127 -0.55 -11.80 11.27
N THR A 128 0.33 -10.84 11.55
CA THR A 128 0.71 -9.78 10.63
C THR A 128 1.34 -10.36 9.36
N LEU A 129 2.27 -11.31 9.52
CA LEU A 129 2.93 -11.99 8.42
C LEU A 129 1.91 -12.76 7.57
N ARG A 130 1.00 -13.52 8.21
CA ARG A 130 -0.07 -14.21 7.47
C ARG A 130 -0.91 -13.26 6.64
N GLY A 131 -1.28 -12.09 7.18
CA GLY A 131 -2.03 -11.08 6.43
C GLY A 131 -1.25 -10.52 5.22
N PHE A 132 0.03 -10.21 5.41
CA PHE A 132 0.91 -9.74 4.33
C PHE A 132 1.07 -10.79 3.22
N ILE A 133 1.31 -12.05 3.58
CA ILE A 133 1.48 -13.14 2.62
C ILE A 133 0.17 -13.50 1.92
N ALA A 134 -0.95 -13.54 2.64
CA ALA A 134 -2.26 -13.71 2.03
C ALA A 134 -2.48 -12.62 0.98
N GLY A 135 -2.13 -11.38 1.31
CA GLY A 135 -2.25 -10.28 0.36
C GLY A 135 -1.35 -10.43 -0.87
N ALA A 136 -0.10 -10.85 -0.70
CA ALA A 136 0.79 -11.14 -1.83
C ALA A 136 0.24 -12.27 -2.73
N ARG A 137 -0.30 -13.33 -2.12
CA ARG A 137 -0.93 -14.46 -2.85
C ARG A 137 -2.19 -14.03 -3.60
N ASP A 138 -3.01 -13.17 -3.02
CA ASP A 138 -4.22 -12.62 -3.67
C ASP A 138 -3.88 -11.77 -4.90
N LEU A 139 -2.70 -11.14 -4.93
CA LEU A 139 -2.16 -10.47 -6.11
C LEU A 139 -1.53 -11.42 -7.14
N GLY A 140 -1.52 -12.73 -6.88
CA GLY A 140 -0.94 -13.75 -7.77
C GLY A 140 0.55 -13.99 -7.56
N ILE A 141 1.15 -13.49 -6.48
CA ILE A 141 2.57 -13.72 -6.17
C ILE A 141 2.71 -15.10 -5.51
N ALA A 142 3.54 -15.96 -6.09
CA ALA A 142 3.88 -17.26 -5.50
C ALA A 142 4.83 -17.08 -4.30
N VAL A 143 4.39 -17.47 -3.10
CA VAL A 143 5.18 -17.40 -1.87
C VAL A 143 5.38 -18.81 -1.31
N THR A 144 6.63 -19.29 -1.31
CA THR A 144 7.04 -20.59 -0.77
C THR A 144 7.59 -20.50 0.64
N ASP A 145 8.54 -19.60 0.91
CA ASP A 145 9.04 -19.28 2.24
C ASP A 145 8.59 -17.88 2.65
N GLU A 146 7.67 -17.82 3.62
CA GLU A 146 7.03 -16.58 4.06
C GLU A 146 7.99 -15.60 4.72
N ARG A 147 8.96 -16.11 5.50
CA ARG A 147 9.92 -15.24 6.22
C ARG A 147 11.01 -14.75 5.28
N GLN A 148 11.48 -15.61 4.40
CA GLN A 148 12.44 -15.23 3.37
C GLN A 148 11.81 -14.20 2.43
N PHE A 149 10.59 -14.44 1.95
CA PHE A 149 9.87 -13.50 1.09
C PHE A 149 9.71 -12.12 1.74
N LEU A 150 9.35 -12.06 3.03
CA LEU A 150 9.29 -10.78 3.76
C LEU A 150 10.64 -10.06 3.72
N LYS A 151 11.73 -10.75 4.04
CA LYS A 151 13.08 -10.16 4.05
C LYS A 151 13.48 -9.66 2.67
N GLU A 152 13.25 -10.44 1.63
CA GLU A 152 13.55 -10.06 0.24
C GLU A 152 12.79 -8.78 -0.16
N GLN A 153 11.51 -8.67 0.20
CA GLN A 153 10.74 -7.44 -0.04
C GLN A 153 11.29 -6.25 0.76
N GLN A 154 11.65 -6.44 2.03
CA GLN A 154 12.24 -5.37 2.86
C GLN A 154 13.57 -4.88 2.29
N GLU A 155 14.47 -5.80 1.94
CA GLU A 155 15.76 -5.50 1.34
C GLU A 155 15.59 -4.76 0.01
N GLU A 156 14.66 -5.21 -0.84
CA GLU A 156 14.39 -4.57 -2.13
C GLU A 156 13.81 -3.16 -1.97
N VAL A 157 12.90 -2.93 -1.00
CA VAL A 157 12.40 -1.58 -0.67
C VAL A 157 13.57 -0.67 -0.29
N PHE A 158 14.43 -1.11 0.63
CA PHE A 158 15.58 -0.31 1.08
C PHE A 158 16.60 -0.08 -0.03
N ARG A 159 16.89 -1.11 -0.83
CA ARG A 159 17.84 -1.03 -1.94
C ARG A 159 17.38 -0.01 -2.96
N ARG A 160 16.14 -0.11 -3.44
CA ARG A 160 15.60 0.85 -4.42
C ARG A 160 15.53 2.27 -3.88
N ALA A 161 15.19 2.45 -2.60
CA ALA A 161 15.17 3.77 -2.00
C ALA A 161 16.58 4.41 -1.93
N LYS A 162 17.61 3.63 -1.57
CA LYS A 162 19.01 4.10 -1.55
C LYS A 162 19.56 4.39 -2.95
N GLU A 163 19.13 3.62 -3.95
CA GLU A 163 19.50 3.84 -5.36
C GLU A 163 18.71 4.98 -6.02
N GLY A 164 17.70 5.54 -5.35
CA GLY A 164 16.82 6.54 -5.94
C GLY A 164 15.88 6.00 -7.02
N THR A 165 15.67 4.68 -7.05
CA THR A 165 14.81 3.97 -8.02
C THR A 165 13.44 3.58 -7.45
N LEU A 166 13.17 3.91 -6.18
CA LEU A 166 11.85 3.79 -5.57
C LEU A 166 10.98 4.99 -5.97
N ASN A 167 10.45 4.95 -7.19
CA ASN A 167 9.64 6.02 -7.79
C ASN A 167 8.20 5.99 -7.26
N VAL A 168 8.02 6.49 -6.04
CA VAL A 168 6.74 6.71 -5.36
C VAL A 168 6.51 8.17 -5.01
#